data_AF-A0A7W1KA07-F1
#
_entry.id   AF-A0A7W1KA07-F1
#
_cell.length_a   1.000
_cell.length_b   1.000
_cell.length_c   1.000
_cell.angle_alpha   90.00
_cell.angle_beta   90.00
_cell.angle_gamma   90.00
#
_symmetry.space_group_name_H-M   'P 1'
#
loop_
_entity.id
_entity.type
_entity.pdbx_description
1 polymer ?
#
loop_
_entity_poly.entity_id
_entity_poly.type
_entity_poly.pdbx_seq_one_letter_code
_entity_poly.pdbx_strand_id
1 'polypeptide(L)'
;MDIARSLAALDELPEATVVIAAVHDAAGRVVDFVFQYANRVAGGVARVPSGDLVGRRVREALPALPPELFASFVDVVESGVALRTQIDYSDRRAGEADVPTRFEVSASRLGDGLLVVYEEIGALARARATERRYGAVLEATSD
;
A
#
# COMPACT_ATOMS: atom_id res chain seq x y z
N MET A 1 22.32 7.02 8.41
CA MET A 1 21.82 5.76 7.84
C MET A 1 21.13 6.13 6.55
N ASP A 2 21.62 5.62 5.42
CA ASP A 2 21.18 6.06 4.09
C ASP A 2 19.75 5.55 3.83
N ILE A 3 18.77 6.47 3.76
CA ILE A 3 17.35 6.15 3.59
C ILE A 3 17.15 5.27 2.35
N ALA A 4 17.94 5.51 1.29
CA ALA A 4 17.90 4.73 0.06
C ALA A 4 18.23 3.24 0.29
N ARG A 5 19.17 2.92 1.19
CA ARG A 5 19.57 1.54 1.49
C ARG A 5 18.53 0.82 2.35
N SER A 6 17.82 1.54 3.23
CA SER A 6 16.72 0.98 4.02
C SER A 6 15.46 0.71 3.19
N LEU A 7 15.21 1.51 2.15
CA LEU A 7 14.07 1.28 1.25
C LEU A 7 14.29 0.07 0.33
N ALA A 8 15.52 -0.16 -0.15
CA ALA A 8 15.83 -1.32 -0.99
C ALA A 8 15.55 -2.68 -0.31
N ALA A 9 15.68 -2.77 1.01
CA ALA A 9 15.33 -3.98 1.76
C ALA A 9 13.82 -4.27 1.75
N LEU A 10 12.97 -3.25 1.54
CA LEU A 10 11.51 -3.42 1.47
C LEU A 10 11.06 -4.07 0.16
N ASP A 11 11.91 -4.11 -0.88
CA ASP A 11 11.63 -4.82 -2.13
C ASP A 11 11.68 -6.34 -1.97
N GLU A 12 12.38 -6.84 -0.94
CA GLU A 12 12.45 -8.26 -0.62
C GLU A 12 11.24 -8.73 0.21
N LEU A 13 10.44 -7.80 0.74
CA LEU A 13 9.28 -8.15 1.54
C LEU A 13 8.16 -8.72 0.66
N PRO A 14 7.56 -9.87 1.07
CA PRO A 14 6.45 -10.47 0.34
C PRO A 14 5.14 -9.67 0.48
N GLU A 15 5.05 -8.75 1.45
CA GLU A 15 3.88 -7.90 1.67
C GLU A 15 3.94 -6.61 0.82
N ALA A 16 2.77 -6.14 0.38
CA ALA A 16 2.67 -4.85 -0.28
C ALA A 16 3.00 -3.73 0.70
N THR A 17 4.07 -2.99 0.39
CA THR A 17 4.64 -1.98 1.28
C THR A 17 4.84 -0.66 0.55
N VAL A 18 4.38 0.43 1.16
CA VAL A 18 4.59 1.80 0.68
C VAL A 18 5.10 2.69 1.80
N VAL A 19 5.88 3.71 1.42
CA VAL A 19 6.21 4.83 2.31
C VAL A 19 5.57 6.07 1.75
N ILE A 20 4.82 6.77 2.59
CA ILE A 20 4.15 8.01 2.25
C ILE A 20 4.59 9.11 3.21
N ALA A 21 4.84 10.32 2.68
CA ALA A 21 5.19 11.48 3.49
C ALA A 21 4.02 12.44 3.61
N ALA A 22 3.83 12.98 4.80
CA ALA A 22 2.78 13.96 5.07
C ALA A 22 3.03 15.24 4.26
N VAL A 23 1.95 15.84 3.79
CA VAL A 23 1.99 17.15 3.18
C VAL A 23 1.15 18.12 3.99
N HIS A 24 1.80 19.20 4.39
CA HIS A 24 1.24 20.18 5.30
C HIS A 24 0.74 21.41 4.56
N ASP A 25 -0.32 22.02 5.08
CA ASP A 25 -0.70 23.39 4.71
C ASP A 25 0.14 24.44 5.47
N ALA A 26 -0.13 25.72 5.22
CA ALA A 26 0.57 26.83 5.89
C ALA A 26 0.32 26.88 7.42
N ALA A 27 -0.71 26.21 7.92
CA ALA A 27 -1.01 26.10 9.34
C ALA A 27 -0.36 24.85 9.98
N GLY A 28 0.38 24.05 9.21
CA GLY A 28 1.04 22.84 9.69
C GLY A 28 0.10 21.63 9.81
N ARG A 29 -1.09 21.66 9.19
CA ARG A 29 -2.03 20.53 9.21
C ARG A 29 -1.76 19.60 8.04
N VAL A 30 -1.81 18.29 8.28
CA VAL A 30 -1.71 17.29 7.20
C VAL A 30 -2.93 17.40 6.29
N VAL A 31 -2.72 17.74 5.01
CA VAL A 31 -3.79 17.87 4.00
C VAL A 31 -3.80 16.74 2.98
N ASP A 32 -2.66 16.06 2.81
CA ASP A 32 -2.51 14.88 1.95
C ASP A 32 -1.24 14.12 2.35
N PHE A 33 -0.96 13.04 1.63
CA PHE A 33 0.30 12.34 1.64
C PHE A 33 0.85 12.20 0.22
N VAL A 34 2.17 12.09 0.08
CA VAL A 34 2.84 11.77 -1.19
C VAL A 34 3.56 10.44 -1.08
N PHE A 35 3.43 9.56 -2.08
CA PHE A 35 4.20 8.32 -2.12
C PHE A 35 5.68 8.63 -2.36
N GLN A 36 6.53 8.22 -1.42
CA GLN A 36 7.98 8.27 -1.58
C GLN A 36 8.54 6.94 -2.07
N TYR A 37 7.85 5.84 -1.75
CA TYR A 37 8.28 4.50 -2.12
C TYR A 37 7.06 3.57 -2.24
N ALA A 38 7.15 2.63 -3.18
CA ALA A 38 6.23 1.51 -3.29
C ALA A 38 7.02 0.31 -3.80
N ASN A 39 7.01 -0.80 -3.06
CA ASN A 39 7.67 -2.02 -3.51
C ASN A 39 6.92 -2.66 -4.69
N ARG A 40 7.56 -3.64 -5.34
CA ARG A 40 6.95 -4.32 -6.50
C ARG A 40 5.61 -5.00 -6.18
N VAL A 41 5.45 -5.50 -4.95
CA VAL A 41 4.22 -6.15 -4.50
C VAL A 41 3.07 -5.14 -4.41
N ALA A 42 3.35 -3.94 -3.90
CA ALA A 42 2.36 -2.87 -3.75
C ALA A 42 1.67 -2.51 -5.07
N GLY A 43 2.43 -2.41 -6.16
CA GLY A 43 1.87 -2.12 -7.47
C GLY A 43 0.98 -3.24 -8.01
N GLY A 44 1.35 -4.50 -7.79
CA GLY A 44 0.54 -5.65 -8.20
C GLY A 44 -0.80 -5.74 -7.46
N VAL A 45 -0.77 -5.48 -6.14
CA VAL A 45 -1.97 -5.56 -5.28
C VAL A 45 -2.89 -4.36 -5.49
N ALA A 46 -2.34 -3.15 -5.60
CA ALA A 46 -3.12 -1.94 -5.92
C ALA A 46 -3.58 -1.90 -7.39
N ARG A 47 -3.08 -2.83 -8.22
CA ARG A 47 -3.22 -2.86 -9.68
C ARG A 47 -2.73 -1.58 -10.38
N VAL A 48 -2.09 -0.65 -9.67
CA VAL A 48 -1.41 0.54 -10.22
C VAL A 48 0.06 0.16 -10.42
N PRO A 49 0.70 0.39 -11.58
CA PRO A 49 2.13 0.22 -11.69
C PRO A 49 2.84 0.98 -10.56
N SER A 50 3.70 0.32 -9.78
CA SER A 50 4.32 0.94 -8.58
C SER A 50 5.14 2.19 -8.92
N GLY A 51 5.72 2.24 -10.12
CA GLY A 51 6.41 3.43 -10.65
C GLY A 51 5.49 4.62 -10.89
N ASP A 52 4.19 4.40 -11.05
CA ASP A 52 3.19 5.46 -11.23
C ASP A 52 2.60 5.92 -9.89
N LEU A 53 3.00 5.35 -8.75
CA LEU A 53 2.57 5.82 -7.43
C LEU A 53 3.52 6.89 -6.90
N VAL A 54 4.83 6.66 -7.01
CA VAL A 54 5.87 7.54 -6.44
C VAL A 54 5.73 8.97 -6.99
N GLY A 55 5.71 9.94 -6.08
CA GLY A 55 5.54 11.36 -6.39
C GLY A 55 4.09 11.84 -6.48
N ARG A 56 3.10 10.95 -6.54
CA ARG A 56 1.68 11.34 -6.55
C ARG A 56 1.10 11.50 -5.17
N ARG A 57 0.04 12.31 -5.07
CA ARG A 57 -0.76 12.42 -3.86
C ARG A 57 -1.60 11.17 -3.64
N VAL A 58 -1.76 10.76 -2.39
CA VAL A 58 -2.59 9.59 -2.03
C VAL A 58 -4.01 9.78 -2.52
N ARG A 59 -4.59 10.98 -2.37
CA ARG A 59 -5.96 11.26 -2.83
C ARG A 59 -6.12 11.28 -4.36
N GLU A 60 -5.04 11.57 -5.09
CA GLU A 60 -5.03 11.53 -6.56
C GLU A 60 -4.81 10.11 -7.09
N ALA A 61 -3.99 9.32 -6.42
CA ALA A 61 -3.66 7.95 -6.84
C ALA A 61 -4.73 6.94 -6.40
N LEU A 62 -5.37 7.17 -5.26
CA LEU A 62 -6.37 6.30 -4.65
C LEU A 62 -7.64 7.10 -4.33
N PRO A 63 -8.41 7.53 -5.34
CA PRO A 63 -9.60 8.36 -5.13
C PRO A 63 -10.71 7.64 -4.34
N ALA A 64 -10.72 6.30 -4.37
CA ALA A 64 -11.62 5.44 -3.62
C ALA A 64 -11.14 5.12 -2.19
N LEU A 65 -10.04 5.71 -1.72
CA LEU A 65 -9.56 5.48 -0.35
C LEU A 65 -10.60 5.96 0.66
N PRO A 66 -11.01 5.12 1.63
CA PRO A 66 -12.00 5.53 2.61
C PRO A 66 -11.54 6.76 3.41
N PRO A 67 -12.37 7.81 3.57
CA PRO A 67 -12.01 9.01 4.32
C PRO A 67 -11.57 8.72 5.75
N GLU A 68 -12.17 7.73 6.41
CA GLU A 68 -11.85 7.28 7.77
C GLU A 68 -10.46 6.65 7.87
N LEU A 69 -9.99 5.96 6.84
CA LEU A 69 -8.63 5.42 6.80
C LEU A 69 -7.62 6.54 6.62
N PHE A 70 -7.92 7.52 5.75
CA PHE A 70 -7.08 8.71 5.59
C PHE A 70 -6.98 9.50 6.90
N ALA A 71 -8.09 9.71 7.60
CA ALA A 71 -8.08 10.36 8.92
C ALA A 71 -7.23 9.57 9.92
N SER A 72 -7.36 8.24 9.94
CA SER A 72 -6.53 7.38 10.81
C SER A 72 -5.04 7.47 10.47
N PHE A 73 -4.66 7.68 9.20
CA PHE A 73 -3.27 7.95 8.82
C PHE A 73 -2.76 9.26 9.39
N VAL A 74 -3.57 10.32 9.36
CA VAL A 74 -3.23 11.60 10.01
C VAL A 74 -3.03 11.38 11.51
N ASP A 75 -3.94 10.66 12.17
CA ASP A 75 -3.83 10.36 13.60
C ASP A 75 -2.55 9.60 13.95
N VAL A 76 -2.11 8.64 13.11
CA VAL A 76 -0.84 7.91 13.32
C VAL A 76 0.37 8.83 13.20
N VAL A 77 0.36 9.79 12.27
CA VAL A 77 1.45 10.77 12.11
C VAL A 77 1.53 11.70 13.32
N GLU A 78 0.38 12.14 13.83
CA GLU A 78 0.31 13.09 14.94
C GLU A 78 0.57 12.43 16.29
N SER A 79 0.00 11.25 16.53
CA SER A 79 0.10 10.54 17.82
C SER A 79 1.30 9.59 17.92
N GLY A 80 1.80 9.09 16.80
CA GLY A 80 2.81 8.02 16.75
C GLY A 80 2.29 6.63 17.10
N VAL A 81 1.00 6.47 17.40
CA VAL A 81 0.38 5.17 17.70
C VAL A 81 0.08 4.44 16.40
N ALA A 82 0.60 3.22 16.26
CA ALA A 82 0.40 2.43 15.05
C ALA A 82 -1.07 1.97 14.88
N LEU A 83 -1.51 1.89 13.63
CA LEU A 83 -2.83 1.42 13.22
C LEU A 83 -2.73 0.01 12.65
N ARG A 84 -3.73 -0.83 12.97
CA ARG A 84 -4.05 -2.06 12.21
C ARG A 84 -5.57 -2.15 12.05
N THR A 85 -6.05 -2.24 10.82
CA THR A 85 -7.48 -2.27 10.52
C THR A 85 -7.77 -3.09 9.27
N GLN A 86 -9.05 -3.37 9.02
CA GLN A 86 -9.51 -3.98 7.79
C GLN A 86 -10.45 -3.02 7.07
N ILE A 87 -10.26 -2.89 5.76
CA ILE A 87 -11.10 -2.05 4.91
C ILE A 87 -11.63 -2.86 3.73
N ASP A 88 -12.80 -2.47 3.25
CA ASP A 88 -13.25 -2.84 1.92
C ASP A 88 -12.84 -1.73 0.95
N TYR A 89 -12.08 -2.09 -0.08
CA TYR A 89 -11.62 -1.17 -1.11
C TYR A 89 -12.13 -1.63 -2.47
N SER A 90 -12.74 -0.70 -3.20
CA SER A 90 -13.26 -0.91 -4.54
C SER A 90 -12.95 0.31 -5.37
N ASP A 91 -11.94 0.22 -6.24
CA ASP A 91 -11.65 1.27 -7.22
C ASP A 91 -12.19 0.86 -8.57
N ARG A 92 -13.08 1.69 -9.12
CA ARG A 92 -13.73 1.43 -10.40
C ARG A 92 -12.74 1.76 -11.51
N ARG A 93 -12.07 0.75 -12.04
CA ARG A 93 -11.31 0.89 -13.29
C ARG A 93 -12.15 0.50 -14.48
N ALA A 94 -12.05 1.32 -15.53
CA ALA A 94 -12.82 1.21 -16.75
C ALA A 94 -12.84 -0.23 -17.30
N GLY A 95 -13.99 -0.89 -17.18
CA GLY A 95 -14.30 -2.15 -17.89
C GLY A 95 -14.36 -3.42 -17.04
N GLU A 96 -13.97 -3.41 -15.76
CA GLU A 96 -14.12 -4.59 -14.88
C GLU A 96 -15.23 -4.38 -13.84
N ALA A 97 -15.90 -5.46 -13.46
CA ALA A 97 -16.91 -5.43 -12.40
C ALA A 97 -16.25 -5.05 -11.06
N ASP A 98 -16.88 -4.13 -10.33
CA ASP A 98 -16.50 -3.74 -8.97
C ASP A 98 -16.60 -4.99 -8.05
N VAL A 99 -15.48 -5.67 -7.82
CA VAL A 99 -15.39 -6.73 -6.81
C VAL A 99 -14.82 -6.07 -5.55
N PRO A 100 -15.63 -5.85 -4.49
CA PRO A 100 -15.14 -5.34 -3.23
C PRO A 100 -14.01 -6.23 -2.74
N THR A 101 -12.83 -5.63 -2.61
CA THR A 101 -11.63 -6.34 -2.20
C THR A 101 -11.32 -5.94 -0.78
N ARG A 102 -11.28 -6.92 0.12
CA ARG A 102 -11.00 -6.66 1.53
C ARG A 102 -9.51 -6.67 1.76
N PHE A 103 -9.02 -5.65 2.47
CA PHE A 103 -7.61 -5.51 2.82
C PHE A 103 -7.44 -5.49 4.33
N GLU A 104 -6.38 -6.14 4.81
CA GLU A 104 -5.81 -5.77 6.09
C GLU A 104 -4.74 -4.69 5.85
N VAL A 105 -4.79 -3.61 6.63
CA VAL A 105 -3.91 -2.45 6.51
C VAL A 105 -3.26 -2.19 7.86
N SER A 106 -1.92 -2.08 7.86
CA SER A 106 -1.14 -1.64 9.01
C SER A 106 -0.37 -0.38 8.65
N ALA A 107 -0.37 0.61 9.54
CA ALA A 107 0.37 1.85 9.35
C ALA A 107 1.15 2.23 10.62
N SER A 108 2.38 2.69 10.43
CA SER A 108 3.26 3.11 11.52
C SER A 108 4.02 4.38 11.14
N ARG A 109 4.30 5.25 12.12
CA ARG A 109 5.01 6.51 11.89
C ARG A 109 6.45 6.26 11.44
N LEU A 110 6.83 6.87 10.32
CA LEU A 110 8.18 6.86 9.79
C LEU A 110 8.57 8.30 9.43
N GLY A 111 9.37 8.94 10.28
CA GLY A 111 9.72 10.36 10.12
C GLY A 111 8.47 11.24 10.18
N ASP A 112 8.28 12.06 9.15
CA ASP A 112 7.11 12.92 8.94
C ASP A 112 6.11 12.28 7.96
N GLY A 113 5.78 11.02 8.22
CA GLY A 113 5.06 10.17 7.29
C GLY A 113 4.78 8.79 7.87
N LEU A 114 4.46 7.86 6.99
CA LEU A 114 4.03 6.52 7.35
C LEU A 114 4.75 5.46 6.52
N LEU A 115 5.08 4.35 7.19
CA LEU A 115 5.23 3.05 6.57
C LEU A 115 3.86 2.37 6.59
N VAL A 116 3.33 2.02 5.43
CA VAL A 116 2.05 1.34 5.29
C VAL A 116 2.27 -0.02 4.64
N VAL A 117 1.74 -1.06 5.27
CA VAL A 117 1.72 -2.43 4.77
C VAL A 117 0.27 -2.84 4.58
N TYR A 118 -0.05 -3.48 3.46
CA TYR A 118 -1.38 -3.98 3.20
C TYR A 118 -1.37 -5.34 2.53
N GLU A 119 -2.42 -6.13 2.78
CA GLU A 119 -2.61 -7.42 2.13
C GLU A 119 -4.07 -7.64 1.77
N GLU A 120 -4.31 -8.24 0.60
CA GLU A 120 -5.65 -8.69 0.21
C GLU A 120 -6.02 -9.92 1.05
N ILE A 121 -7.16 -9.85 1.75
CA ILE A 121 -7.68 -10.96 2.55
C ILE A 121 -8.97 -11.50 1.93
N GLY A 122 -9.05 -12.81 1.71
CA GLY A 122 -10.26 -13.43 1.17
C GLY A 122 -10.02 -14.68 0.33
N ALA A 123 -11.11 -15.24 -0.20
CA ALA A 123 -11.06 -16.46 -1.02
C ALA A 123 -10.31 -16.25 -2.34
N LEU A 124 -10.47 -15.07 -2.97
CA LEU A 124 -9.78 -14.72 -4.20
C LEU A 124 -8.26 -14.57 -3.98
N ALA A 125 -7.85 -13.92 -2.89
CA ALA A 125 -6.46 -13.88 -2.46
C ALA A 125 -5.86 -15.29 -2.26
N ARG A 126 -6.60 -16.19 -1.61
CA ARG A 126 -6.18 -17.60 -1.44
C ARG A 126 -6.05 -18.34 -2.76
N ALA A 127 -6.98 -18.15 -3.69
CA ALA A 127 -6.91 -18.74 -5.03
C ALA A 127 -5.68 -18.23 -5.81
N ARG A 128 -5.46 -16.90 -5.83
CA ARG A 128 -4.30 -16.26 -6.47
C ARG A 128 -2.97 -16.69 -5.85
N ALA A 129 -2.90 -16.83 -4.53
CA ALA A 129 -1.72 -17.32 -3.84
C ALA A 129 -1.43 -18.80 -4.17
N THR A 130 -2.48 -19.59 -4.39
CA THR A 130 -2.37 -21.00 -4.77
C THR A 130 -1.85 -21.12 -6.21
N GLU A 131 -2.38 -20.35 -7.16
CA GLU A 131 -1.90 -20.32 -8.55
C GLU A 131 -0.43 -19.89 -8.65
N ARG A 132 -0.02 -18.84 -7.92
CA ARG A 132 1.39 -18.41 -7.88
C ARG A 132 2.33 -19.49 -7.37
N ARG A 133 1.89 -20.30 -6.39
CA ARG A 133 2.71 -21.42 -5.88
C ARG A 133 2.89 -22.54 -6.90
N TYR A 134 1.86 -22.87 -7.69
CA TYR A 134 1.98 -23.93 -8.70
C TYR A 134 2.84 -23.51 -9.91
N GLY A 135 2.83 -22.24 -10.30
CA GLY A 135 3.71 -21.72 -11.36
C GLY A 135 5.20 -21.83 -11.02
N ALA A 136 5.59 -21.51 -9.77
CA ALA A 136 6.99 -21.54 -9.34
C ALA A 136 7.58 -22.97 -9.23
N VAL A 137 6.76 -23.99 -8.99
CA VAL A 137 7.22 -25.39 -8.86
C VAL A 137 7.59 -26.00 -10.23
N LEU A 138 6.95 -25.55 -11.31
CA LEU A 138 7.23 -26.05 -12.67
C LEU A 138 8.54 -25.49 -13.24
N GLU A 139 8.93 -24.27 -12.88
CA GLU A 139 10.23 -23.71 -13.29
C GLU A 139 11.40 -24.36 -12.52
N ALA A 140 11.23 -24.70 -11.25
CA ALA A 140 12.29 -25.31 -10.44
C ALA A 140 12.56 -26.81 -10.74
N THR A 141 11.73 -27.45 -11.56
CA THR A 141 11.89 -28.87 -11.95
C THR A 141 12.37 -29.05 -13.39
N SER A 142 12.76 -27.96 -14.06
CA SER A 142 13.27 -27.98 -15.44
C SER A 142 14.79 -27.84 -15.56
N ASP A 143 15.54 -27.90 -14.46
CA ASP A 143 17.01 -28.00 -14.43
C ASP A 143 17.50 -29.41 -14.06
#